data_AF-A0A949J8R4-F1
#
_entry.id   AF-A0A949J8R4-F1
#
_cell.length_a   1.000
_cell.length_b   1.000
_cell.length_c   1.000
_cell.angle_alpha   90.00
_cell.angle_beta   90.00
_cell.angle_gamma   90.00
#
_symmetry.space_group_name_H-M   'P 1'
#
loop_
_entity.id
_entity.type
_entity.pdbx_description
1 polymer ?
#
loop_
_entity_poly.entity_id
_entity_poly.type
_entity_poly.pdbx_seq_one_letter_code
_entity_poly.pdbx_strand_id
1 'polypeptide(L)'
;IELHEMDASCTTFEDESFDAVLETYSLCVAPDPRKVIAEMKRVCKKNGKIVVFDCVQSESLWSKIKQYLIKPYGERFGIPRGVIIWDPTRDLVKMLEDAGLKVTKVKKLDIRHPLYARKQIQCVKV
;
A
#
# COMPACT_ATOMS: atom_id res chain seq x y z
N ILE A 1 -1.43 24.35 -2.28
CA ILE A 1 -1.85 23.00 -1.82
C ILE A 1 -3.37 22.98 -1.96
N GLU A 2 -3.89 22.00 -2.68
CA GLU A 2 -5.33 21.81 -2.89
C GLU A 2 -5.75 20.47 -2.27
N LEU A 3 -6.97 20.40 -1.76
CA LEU A 3 -7.52 19.20 -1.15
C LEU A 3 -8.77 18.80 -1.93
N HIS A 4 -8.84 17.53 -2.28
CA HIS A 4 -9.91 16.97 -3.10
C HIS A 4 -10.46 15.73 -2.37
N GLU A 5 -11.77 15.69 -2.16
CA GLU A 5 -12.45 14.50 -1.63
C GLU A 5 -12.79 13.56 -2.79
N MET A 6 -12.15 12.39 -2.83
CA MET A 6 -12.28 11.41 -3.92
C MET A 6 -12.07 9.98 -3.39
N ASP A 7 -12.53 9.00 -4.16
CA ASP A 7 -12.15 7.60 -3.97
C ASP A 7 -10.75 7.36 -4.58
N ALA A 8 -9.78 6.93 -3.77
CA ALA A 8 -8.42 6.67 -4.23
C ALA A 8 -8.31 5.53 -5.26
N SER A 9 -9.35 4.71 -5.40
CA SER A 9 -9.44 3.67 -6.43
C SER A 9 -10.02 4.17 -7.75
N CYS A 10 -10.57 5.39 -7.79
CA CYS A 10 -11.14 6.03 -8.98
C CYS A 10 -11.24 7.56 -8.78
N THR A 11 -10.16 8.26 -9.09
CA THR A 11 -10.07 9.73 -9.00
C THR A 11 -10.52 10.38 -10.31
N THR A 12 -10.86 11.67 -10.27
CA THR A 12 -11.25 12.42 -11.48
C THR A 12 -10.07 13.11 -12.16
N PHE A 13 -8.83 12.83 -11.73
CA PHE A 13 -7.64 13.37 -12.38
C PHE A 13 -7.45 12.74 -13.76
N GLU A 14 -6.91 13.50 -14.71
CA GLU A 14 -6.52 12.98 -16.02
C GLU A 14 -5.39 11.95 -15.88
N ASP A 15 -5.27 11.09 -16.89
CA ASP A 15 -4.12 10.18 -17.02
C ASP A 15 -2.82 11.00 -17.07
N GLU A 16 -1.76 10.48 -16.45
CA GLU A 16 -0.42 11.08 -16.54
C GLU A 16 -0.35 12.56 -16.09
N SER A 17 -1.15 12.93 -15.10
CA SER A 17 -1.23 14.28 -14.57
C SER A 17 -0.11 14.60 -13.57
N PHE A 18 0.46 13.61 -12.88
CA PHE A 18 1.46 13.84 -11.81
C PHE A 18 2.85 13.26 -12.10
N ASP A 19 3.89 14.07 -11.85
CA ASP A 19 5.29 13.62 -11.92
C ASP A 19 5.67 12.65 -10.80
N ALA A 20 4.95 12.73 -9.66
CA ALA A 20 5.10 11.80 -8.55
C ALA A 20 3.78 11.55 -7.82
N VAL A 21 3.58 10.31 -7.36
CA VAL A 21 2.44 9.89 -6.54
C VAL A 21 2.95 9.29 -5.23
N LEU A 22 2.38 9.73 -4.11
CA LEU A 22 2.71 9.25 -2.77
C LEU A 22 1.47 8.62 -2.15
N GLU A 23 1.63 7.43 -1.59
CA GLU A 23 0.61 6.73 -0.83
C GLU A 23 1.19 6.35 0.54
N THR A 24 0.41 6.61 1.60
CA THR A 24 0.84 6.37 2.98
C THR A 24 -0.29 5.75 3.81
N TYR A 25 -0.05 4.55 4.35
CA TYR A 25 -0.96 3.85 5.27
C TYR A 25 -2.40 3.64 4.79
N SER A 26 -2.63 3.58 3.47
CA SER A 26 -3.97 3.36 2.91
C SER A 26 -4.09 2.00 2.22
N LEU A 27 -3.03 1.47 1.62
CA LEU A 27 -3.04 0.16 0.96
C LEU A 27 -3.15 -1.02 1.91
N CYS A 28 -2.91 -0.90 3.22
CA CYS A 28 -3.19 -1.97 4.18
C CYS A 28 -4.66 -2.01 4.66
N VAL A 29 -5.43 -0.95 4.37
CA VAL A 29 -6.83 -0.79 4.79
C VAL A 29 -7.81 -0.66 3.63
N ALA A 30 -7.30 -0.43 2.42
CA ALA A 30 -8.10 -0.37 1.20
C ALA A 30 -8.86 -1.69 0.98
N PRO A 31 -10.17 -1.64 0.63
CA PRO A 31 -10.93 -2.84 0.28
C PRO A 31 -10.33 -3.57 -0.93
N ASP A 32 -9.91 -2.81 -1.94
CA ASP A 32 -9.22 -3.32 -3.12
C ASP A 32 -7.94 -2.50 -3.38
N PRO A 33 -6.81 -2.90 -2.78
CA PRO A 33 -5.55 -2.19 -2.98
C PRO A 33 -5.02 -2.30 -4.42
N ARG A 34 -5.47 -3.29 -5.21
CA ARG A 34 -5.03 -3.41 -6.60
C ARG A 34 -5.63 -2.30 -7.46
N LYS A 35 -6.88 -1.93 -7.22
CA LYS A 35 -7.51 -0.76 -7.88
C LYS A 35 -6.81 0.54 -7.51
N VAL A 36 -6.48 0.74 -6.24
CA VAL A 36 -5.73 1.93 -5.79
C VAL A 36 -4.35 1.99 -6.46
N ILE A 37 -3.62 0.87 -6.53
CA ILE A 37 -2.33 0.82 -7.23
C ILE A 37 -2.49 1.11 -8.74
N ALA A 38 -3.54 0.57 -9.38
CA ALA A 38 -3.83 0.83 -10.78
C ALA A 38 -4.11 2.32 -11.02
N GLU A 39 -4.87 2.95 -10.11
CA GLU A 39 -5.19 4.37 -10.18
C GLU A 39 -3.97 5.25 -9.95
N MET A 40 -3.13 4.93 -8.96
CA MET A 40 -1.82 5.57 -8.76
C MET A 40 -0.96 5.50 -10.03
N LYS A 41 -0.95 4.36 -10.72
CA LYS A 41 -0.25 4.18 -12.00
C LYS A 41 -0.89 4.98 -13.14
N ARG A 42 -2.23 5.09 -13.19
CA ARG A 42 -2.94 5.83 -14.23
C ARG A 42 -2.58 7.32 -14.18
N VAL A 43 -2.70 7.92 -12.99
CA VAL A 43 -2.47 9.36 -12.79
C VAL A 43 -0.99 9.75 -12.77
N CYS A 44 -0.08 8.80 -12.49
CA CYS A 44 1.36 9.05 -12.57
C CYS A 44 1.81 9.10 -14.05
N LYS A 45 2.65 10.06 -14.41
CA LYS A 45 3.29 10.13 -15.74
C LYS A 45 4.19 8.95 -16.02
N LYS A 46 4.34 8.57 -17.29
CA LYS A 46 5.42 7.66 -17.72
C LYS A 46 6.79 8.17 -17.24
N ASN A 47 7.61 7.27 -16.72
CA ASN A 47 8.86 7.55 -16.00
C ASN A 47 8.70 8.36 -14.70
N GLY A 48 7.47 8.63 -14.27
CA GLY A 48 7.14 9.28 -13.01
C GLY A 48 7.39 8.36 -11.81
N LYS A 49 7.47 8.97 -10.63
CA LYS A 49 7.85 8.29 -9.38
C LYS A 49 6.60 7.91 -8.59
N ILE A 50 6.58 6.69 -8.08
CA ILE A 50 5.56 6.26 -7.12
C ILE A 50 6.25 5.86 -5.83
N VAL A 51 5.77 6.37 -4.70
CA VAL A 51 6.29 6.03 -3.37
C VAL A 51 5.14 5.52 -2.52
N VAL A 52 5.33 4.33 -1.95
CA VAL A 52 4.39 3.68 -1.04
C VAL A 52 5.05 3.58 0.32
N PHE A 53 4.37 4.01 1.37
CA PHE A 53 4.80 3.80 2.75
C PHE A 53 3.67 3.18 3.56
N ASP A 54 3.78 1.88 3.85
CA ASP A 54 2.68 1.16 4.47
C ASP A 54 3.15 0.01 5.38
N CYS A 55 2.22 -0.50 6.18
CA CYS A 55 2.26 -1.78 6.86
C CYS A 55 2.17 -2.92 5.83
N VAL A 56 3.08 -3.87 5.94
CA VAL A 56 3.23 -4.97 4.98
C VAL A 56 3.49 -6.29 5.69
N GLN A 57 3.46 -7.37 4.91
CA GLN A 57 3.85 -8.67 5.40
C GLN A 57 5.28 -8.63 5.95
N SER A 58 5.45 -9.07 7.20
CA SER A 58 6.76 -9.18 7.82
C SER A 58 7.59 -10.25 7.12
N GLU A 59 8.92 -10.14 7.10
CA GLU A 59 9.78 -11.19 6.55
C GLU A 59 10.13 -12.27 7.57
N SER A 60 10.00 -11.95 8.87
CA SER A 60 10.22 -12.90 9.96
C SER A 60 9.08 -13.92 10.00
N LEU A 61 9.41 -15.21 9.97
CA LEU A 61 8.42 -16.29 10.02
C LEU A 61 7.50 -16.18 11.25
N TRP A 62 8.06 -15.92 12.43
CA TRP A 62 7.29 -15.73 13.66
C TRP A 62 6.34 -14.55 13.59
N SER A 63 6.77 -13.46 12.94
CA SER A 63 5.93 -12.27 12.76
C SER A 63 4.83 -12.51 11.73
N LYS A 64 5.13 -13.21 10.63
CA LYS A 64 4.12 -13.63 9.64
C LYS A 64 3.03 -14.46 10.30
N ILE A 65 3.40 -15.50 11.06
CA ILE A 65 2.43 -16.36 11.77
C ILE A 65 1.50 -15.51 12.64
N LYS A 66 2.06 -14.58 13.43
CA LYS A 66 1.25 -13.69 14.27
C LYS A 66 0.34 -12.76 13.45
N GLN A 67 0.82 -12.21 12.33
CA GLN A 67 0.00 -11.39 11.43
C GLN A 67 -1.20 -12.19 10.88
N TYR A 68 -0.98 -13.42 10.42
CA TYR A 68 -2.05 -14.30 9.92
C TYR A 68 -3.04 -14.71 11.02
N LEU A 69 -2.60 -14.88 12.27
CA LEU A 69 -3.48 -15.17 13.40
C LEU A 69 -4.38 -13.99 13.77
N ILE A 70 -3.88 -12.76 13.64
CA ILE A 70 -4.64 -11.53 13.98
C ILE A 70 -5.55 -11.11 12.83
N LYS A 71 -5.18 -11.38 11.58
CA LYS A 71 -5.95 -11.05 10.38
C LYS A 71 -7.45 -11.37 10.46
N PRO A 72 -7.89 -12.61 10.77
CA PRO A 72 -9.33 -12.91 10.80
C PRO A 72 -10.09 -12.12 11.87
N TYR A 73 -9.43 -11.77 12.98
CA TYR A 73 -10.01 -10.87 13.97
C TYR A 73 -10.10 -9.45 13.42
N GLY A 74 -9.05 -8.94 12.78
CA GLY A 74 -9.04 -7.62 12.15
C GLY A 74 -10.04 -7.47 11.01
N GLU A 75 -10.25 -8.50 10.20
CA GLU A 75 -11.23 -8.50 9.11
C GLU A 75 -12.66 -8.58 9.62
N ARG A 76 -12.91 -9.38 10.67
CA ARG A 76 -14.25 -9.56 11.23
C ARG A 76 -14.71 -8.40 12.09
N PHE A 77 -13.79 -7.83 12.87
CA PHE A 77 -14.13 -6.87 13.91
C PHE A 77 -13.52 -5.49 13.70
N GLY A 78 -12.55 -5.32 12.82
CA GLY A 78 -11.79 -4.08 12.69
C GLY A 78 -10.84 -3.80 13.86
N ILE A 79 -9.81 -2.99 13.63
CA ILE A 79 -8.84 -2.54 14.64
C ILE A 79 -8.56 -1.03 14.46
N PRO A 80 -9.07 -0.13 15.33
CA PRO A 80 -10.00 -0.36 16.45
C PRO A 80 -11.34 -0.98 16.02
N ARG A 81 -12.04 -1.62 16.96
CA ARG A 81 -13.25 -2.41 16.68
C ARG A 81 -14.31 -1.57 15.94
N GLY A 82 -14.71 -2.01 14.76
CA GLY A 82 -15.71 -1.38 13.89
C GLY A 82 -15.18 -0.22 13.05
N VAL A 83 -13.88 0.10 13.11
CA VAL A 83 -13.32 1.30 12.48
C VAL A 83 -12.51 0.97 11.23
N ILE A 84 -11.50 0.11 11.34
CA ILE A 84 -10.54 -0.14 10.26
C ILE A 84 -10.41 -1.64 10.01
N ILE A 85 -10.76 -2.08 8.81
CA ILE A 85 -10.40 -3.42 8.34
C ILE A 85 -8.94 -3.36 7.90
N TRP A 86 -8.06 -3.94 8.72
CA TRP A 86 -6.62 -3.86 8.53
C TRP A 86 -6.04 -5.22 8.14
N ASP A 87 -5.29 -5.24 7.04
CA ASP A 87 -4.61 -6.43 6.55
C ASP A 87 -3.09 -6.20 6.44
N PRO A 88 -2.31 -6.63 7.46
CA PRO A 88 -0.86 -6.56 7.45
C PRO A 88 -0.19 -7.63 6.59
N THR A 89 -0.94 -8.55 6.00
CA THR A 89 -0.35 -9.72 5.33
C THR A 89 -0.05 -9.47 3.85
N ARG A 90 -0.34 -8.26 3.36
CA ARG A 90 -0.20 -7.85 1.96
C ARG A 90 1.28 -7.79 1.54
N ASP A 91 1.56 -8.40 0.40
CA ASP A 91 2.86 -8.29 -0.28
C ASP A 91 2.80 -7.16 -1.30
N LEU A 92 3.04 -5.93 -0.83
CA LEU A 92 2.94 -4.74 -1.67
C LEU A 92 4.00 -4.70 -2.77
N VAL A 93 5.18 -5.30 -2.56
CA VAL A 93 6.22 -5.35 -3.59
C VAL A 93 5.71 -6.14 -4.78
N LYS A 94 5.20 -7.36 -4.52
CA LYS A 94 4.62 -8.20 -5.57
C LYS A 94 3.41 -7.53 -6.22
N MET A 95 2.52 -6.91 -5.45
CA MET A 95 1.34 -6.25 -6.02
C MET A 95 1.69 -5.07 -6.94
N LEU A 96 2.73 -4.29 -6.61
CA LEU A 96 3.23 -3.20 -7.45
C LEU A 96 3.87 -3.74 -8.72
N GLU A 97 4.64 -4.82 -8.62
CA GLU A 97 5.23 -5.51 -9.78
C GLU A 97 4.16 -6.13 -10.70
N ASP A 98 3.14 -6.79 -10.13
CA ASP A 98 1.98 -7.33 -10.85
C ASP A 98 1.22 -6.23 -11.62
N ALA A 99 1.17 -5.01 -11.08
CA ALA A 99 0.58 -3.85 -11.73
C ALA A 99 1.46 -3.27 -12.85
N GLY A 100 2.64 -3.83 -13.10
CA GLY A 100 3.61 -3.39 -14.09
C GLY A 100 4.30 -2.09 -13.70
N LEU A 101 4.55 -1.87 -12.40
CA LEU A 101 5.44 -0.82 -11.91
C LEU A 101 6.84 -1.42 -11.66
N LYS A 102 7.88 -0.68 -12.02
CA LYS A 102 9.25 -1.11 -11.75
C LYS A 102 9.65 -0.68 -10.34
N VAL A 103 9.75 -1.63 -9.41
CA VAL A 103 10.28 -1.36 -8.07
C VAL A 103 11.78 -1.06 -8.18
N THR A 104 12.20 0.09 -7.66
CA THR A 104 13.59 0.56 -7.72
C THR A 104 14.28 0.48 -6.36
N LYS A 105 13.54 0.65 -5.27
CA LYS A 105 14.10 0.63 -3.92
C LYS A 105 13.06 0.16 -2.90
N VAL A 106 13.49 -0.69 -1.97
CA VAL A 106 12.70 -1.11 -0.82
C VAL A 106 13.50 -0.81 0.44
N LYS A 107 12.97 0.07 1.29
CA LYS A 107 13.54 0.38 2.60
C LYS A 107 12.63 -0.21 3.68
N LYS A 108 13.17 -1.13 4.48
CA LYS A 108 12.45 -1.69 5.63
C LYS A 108 12.50 -0.67 6.77
N LEU A 109 11.35 -0.39 7.35
CA LEU A 109 11.18 0.61 8.39
C LEU A 109 10.57 -0.08 9.60
N ASP A 110 11.27 0.02 10.73
CA ASP A 110 10.88 -0.53 12.02
C ASP A 110 10.53 -2.03 12.03
N ILE A 111 11.56 -2.86 12.16
CA ILE A 111 11.45 -4.33 12.33
C ILE A 111 11.27 -4.75 13.81
N ARG A 112 11.20 -3.80 14.74
CA ARG A 112 11.21 -4.11 16.19
C ARG A 112 9.83 -4.58 16.67
N HIS A 113 8.75 -4.13 16.03
CA HIS A 113 7.41 -4.59 16.38
C HIS A 113 7.02 -5.84 15.58
N PRO A 114 6.76 -6.99 16.23
CA PRO A 114 6.52 -8.26 15.55
C PRO A 114 5.23 -8.32 14.73
N LEU A 115 4.35 -7.32 14.86
CA LEU A 115 3.08 -7.24 14.12
C LEU A 115 3.06 -6.17 13.03
N TYR A 116 3.87 -5.12 13.15
CA TYR A 116 3.79 -3.92 12.30
C TYR A 116 5.08 -3.75 11.50
N ALA A 117 5.34 -4.68 10.59
CA ALA A 117 6.41 -4.48 9.62
C ALA A 117 6.00 -3.37 8.66
N ARG A 118 6.87 -2.38 8.44
CA ARG A 118 6.62 -1.29 7.50
C ARG A 118 7.69 -1.28 6.42
N LYS A 119 7.30 -0.90 5.22
CA LYS A 119 8.23 -0.67 4.11
C LYS A 119 7.92 0.65 3.45
N GLN A 120 8.98 1.35 3.08
CA GLN A 120 8.92 2.37 2.05
C GLN A 120 9.38 1.73 0.74
N ILE A 121 8.51 1.73 -0.25
CA ILE A 121 8.75 1.16 -1.57
C ILE A 121 8.77 2.32 -2.56
N GLN A 122 9.80 2.38 -3.39
CA GLN A 122 9.91 3.34 -4.48
C GLN A 122 9.82 2.59 -5.80
N CYS A 123 9.01 3.14 -6.69
CA CYS A 123 8.70 2.57 -7.99
C CYS A 123 8.81 3.66 -9.07
N VAL A 124 8.98 3.22 -10.31
CA VAL A 124 8.87 4.05 -11.51
C VAL A 124 7.81 3.43 -12.42
N LYS A 125 6.93 4.27 -12.97
CA LYS A 125 6.01 3.85 -14.04
C LYS A 125 6.82 3.69 -15.34
N VAL A 126 6.93 2.47 -15.85
CA VAL A 126 7.64 2.15 -17.10
C VAL A 126 6.74 2.28 -18.33
#